data_AF-A0A396S5Q8-F1
#
_entry.id   AF-A0A396S5Q8-F1
#
_cell.length_a   1.000
_cell.length_b   1.000
_cell.length_c   1.000
_cell.angle_alpha   90.00
_cell.angle_beta   90.00
_cell.angle_gamma   90.00
#
_symmetry.space_group_name_H-M   'P 1'
#
loop_
_entity.id
_entity.type
_entity.pdbx_description
1 polymer ?
#
loop_
_entity_poly.entity_id
_entity_poly.type
_entity_poly.pdbx_seq_one_letter_code
_entity_poly.pdbx_strand_id
1 'polypeptide(L)'
;MEWIAAITAGIMAALGVWMMLDRHLMRVVLGIAVLGNAINLGVLTAGRFAGERAAFVFGNEAVTDAANPLPQALVLTAIVIGFALFVFALAVLKRTHELHGDKDTDKVSASTEQPAPDHNEDHHEPEGRA
;
A
#
# COMPACT_ATOMS: atom_id res chain seq x y z
N MET A 1 25.63 -6.10 -10.70
CA MET A 1 24.85 -5.12 -9.92
C MET A 1 23.51 -5.69 -9.48
N GLU A 2 22.99 -6.69 -10.19
CA GLU A 2 21.68 -7.31 -9.95
C GLU A 2 21.53 -7.87 -8.54
N TRP A 3 22.57 -8.52 -8.00
CA TRP A 3 22.54 -9.08 -6.64
C TRP A 3 22.32 -8.04 -5.55
N ILE A 4 22.97 -6.88 -5.66
CA ILE A 4 22.82 -5.77 -4.70
C ILE A 4 21.38 -5.24 -4.77
N ALA A 5 20.86 -5.04 -5.98
CA ALA A 5 19.49 -4.57 -6.20
C ALA A 5 18.45 -5.58 -5.67
N ALA A 6 18.65 -6.88 -5.89
CA ALA A 6 17.77 -7.94 -5.40
C ALA A 6 17.75 -8.02 -3.87
N ILE A 7 18.93 -7.95 -3.22
CA ILE A 7 19.02 -7.92 -1.75
C ILE A 7 18.35 -6.67 -1.20
N THR A 8 18.57 -5.51 -1.83
CA THR A 8 17.96 -4.23 -1.43
C THR A 8 16.43 -4.29 -1.53
N ALA A 9 15.91 -4.82 -2.64
CA ALA A 9 14.48 -5.01 -2.83
C ALA A 9 13.89 -5.96 -1.78
N GLY A 10 14.59 -7.05 -1.45
CA GLY A 10 14.19 -7.98 -0.39
C GLY A 10 14.13 -7.33 0.99
N ILE A 11 15.14 -6.52 1.34
CA ILE A 11 15.16 -5.77 2.61
C ILE A 11 14.02 -4.75 2.66
N MET A 12 13.81 -3.97 1.58
CA MET A 12 12.69 -3.02 1.52
C MET A 12 11.34 -3.73 1.62
N ALA A 13 11.17 -4.87 0.97
CA ALA A 13 9.94 -5.66 1.06
C ALA A 13 9.69 -6.14 2.49
N ALA A 14 10.73 -6.66 3.16
CA ALA A 14 10.65 -7.08 4.56
C ALA A 14 10.28 -5.90 5.50
N LEU A 15 10.90 -4.73 5.30
CA LEU A 15 10.58 -3.51 6.06
C LEU A 15 9.14 -3.02 5.81
N GLY A 16 8.68 -3.07 4.55
CA GLY A 16 7.31 -2.70 4.19
C GLY A 16 6.29 -3.60 4.87
N VAL A 17 6.50 -4.92 4.81
CA VAL A 17 5.65 -5.91 5.51
C VAL A 17 5.70 -5.68 7.02
N TRP A 18 6.89 -5.49 7.59
CA TRP A 18 7.03 -5.24 9.03
C TRP A 18 6.26 -3.99 9.50
N MET A 19 6.31 -2.90 8.72
CA MET A 19 5.52 -1.69 9.01
C MET A 19 4.01 -1.90 8.84
N MET A 20 3.58 -2.77 7.93
CA MET A 20 2.16 -3.11 7.77
C MET A 20 1.59 -3.92 8.95
N LEU A 21 2.45 -4.62 9.71
CA LEU A 21 2.07 -5.34 10.92
C LEU A 21 2.00 -4.45 12.18
N ASP A 22 2.25 -3.14 12.03
CA ASP A 22 2.24 -2.21 13.15
C ASP A 22 0.81 -1.83 13.59
N ARG A 23 0.65 -1.52 14.88
CA ARG A 23 -0.61 -1.02 15.45
C ARG A 23 -0.91 0.40 15.03
N HIS A 24 0.10 1.17 14.60
CA HIS A 24 -0.13 2.54 14.19
C HIS A 24 -0.54 2.63 12.72
N LEU A 25 -1.77 3.05 12.43
CA LEU A 25 -2.32 3.12 11.06
C LEU A 25 -1.45 3.94 10.08
N MET A 26 -0.78 4.99 10.56
CA MET A 26 0.17 5.76 9.72
C MET A 26 1.36 4.92 9.28
N ARG A 27 1.89 4.05 10.17
CA ARG A 27 2.99 3.14 9.86
C ARG A 27 2.53 2.07 8.87
N VAL A 28 1.28 1.61 8.95
CA VAL A 28 0.69 0.71 7.96
C VAL A 28 0.66 1.34 6.56
N VAL A 29 0.16 2.58 6.43
CA VAL A 29 0.10 3.29 5.14
C VAL A 29 1.50 3.55 4.57
N LEU A 30 2.47 3.92 5.42
CA LEU A 30 3.87 4.04 5.00
C LEU A 30 4.47 2.69 4.58
N GLY A 31 4.10 1.60 5.26
CA GLY A 31 4.50 0.23 4.91
C GLY A 31 4.06 -0.15 3.50
N ILE A 32 2.82 0.19 3.12
CA ILE A 32 2.30 0.00 1.75
C ILE A 32 3.16 0.76 0.73
N ALA A 33 3.52 2.01 1.02
CA ALA A 33 4.37 2.81 0.13
C ALA A 33 5.78 2.23 -0.03
N VAL A 34 6.41 1.79 1.07
CA VAL A 34 7.73 1.15 1.05
C VAL A 34 7.68 -0.17 0.26
N LEU A 35 6.65 -0.99 0.48
CA LEU A 35 6.46 -2.25 -0.23
C LEU A 35 6.25 -2.04 -1.74
N GLY A 36 5.47 -1.02 -2.12
CA GLY A 36 5.30 -0.65 -3.53
C GLY A 36 6.61 -0.27 -4.21
N ASN A 37 7.47 0.49 -3.52
CA ASN A 37 8.81 0.82 -4.04
C ASN A 37 9.71 -0.42 -4.13
N ALA A 38 9.63 -1.35 -3.17
CA ALA A 38 10.37 -2.61 -3.21
C ALA A 38 9.98 -3.45 -4.43
N ILE A 39 8.68 -3.54 -4.73
CA ILE A 39 8.16 -4.26 -5.91
C ILE A 39 8.65 -3.60 -7.20
N ASN A 40 8.57 -2.27 -7.30
CA ASN A 40 9.08 -1.53 -8.47
C ASN A 40 10.57 -1.82 -8.72
N LEU A 41 11.39 -1.81 -7.66
CA LEU A 41 12.81 -2.15 -7.74
C LEU A 41 13.02 -3.62 -8.14
N GLY A 42 12.20 -4.54 -7.63
CA GLY A 42 12.23 -5.96 -7.98
C GLY A 42 11.93 -6.21 -9.45
N VAL A 43 10.89 -5.57 -10.00
CA VAL A 43 10.53 -5.65 -11.42
C VAL A 43 11.67 -5.11 -12.29
N LEU A 44 12.26 -3.97 -11.93
CA LEU A 44 13.40 -3.41 -12.66
C LEU A 44 14.61 -4.36 -12.64
N THR A 45 14.89 -4.98 -11.49
CA THR A 45 15.98 -5.93 -11.32
C THR A 45 15.78 -7.20 -12.17
N ALA A 46 14.55 -7.69 -12.28
CA ALA A 46 14.20 -8.83 -13.14
C ALA A 46 14.46 -8.56 -14.63
N GLY A 47 14.39 -7.28 -15.04
CA GLY A 47 14.70 -6.81 -16.38
C GLY A 47 16.14 -6.96 -16.83
N ARG A 48 17.05 -7.21 -15.87
CA ARG A 48 18.51 -7.06 -15.96
C ARG A 48 18.93 -5.63 -16.32
N PHE A 49 20.01 -5.16 -15.71
CA PHE A 49 20.64 -3.89 -16.08
C PHE A 49 21.49 -4.08 -17.35
N ALA A 50 20.83 -4.41 -18.46
CA ALA A 50 21.47 -4.53 -19.77
C ALA A 50 21.21 -3.23 -20.54
N GLY A 51 22.25 -2.63 -21.14
CA GLY A 51 22.18 -1.40 -21.91
C GLY A 51 22.52 -0.13 -21.11
N GLU A 52 23.58 0.58 -21.50
CA GLU A 52 23.92 1.89 -20.92
C GLU A 52 23.08 3.04 -21.53
N ARG A 53 22.49 2.82 -22.71
CA ARG A 53 21.70 3.83 -23.40
C ARG A 53 20.23 3.76 -22.99
N ALA A 54 19.59 4.92 -22.91
CA ALA A 54 18.14 4.99 -22.72
C ALA A 54 17.41 4.16 -23.79
N ALA A 55 16.28 3.55 -23.41
CA ALA A 55 15.43 2.75 -24.29
C ALA A 55 14.62 3.65 -25.26
N PHE A 56 15.31 4.53 -25.97
CA PHE A 56 14.74 5.54 -26.85
C PHE A 56 15.47 5.51 -28.19
N VAL A 57 14.70 5.45 -29.28
CA VAL A 57 15.22 5.42 -30.65
C VAL A 57 15.10 6.81 -31.25
N PHE A 58 16.22 7.39 -31.68
CA PHE A 58 16.24 8.58 -32.52
C PHE A 58 16.48 8.15 -33.98
N GLY A 59 15.53 8.41 -34.87
CA GLY A 59 15.66 8.11 -36.30
C GLY A 59 15.65 6.60 -36.63
N ASN A 60 16.37 6.21 -37.68
CA ASN A 60 16.41 4.82 -38.18
C ASN A 60 17.66 4.04 -37.74
N GLU A 61 18.43 4.55 -36.76
CA GLU A 61 19.62 3.84 -36.29
C GLU A 61 19.25 2.66 -35.39
N ALA A 62 19.85 1.50 -35.67
CA ALA A 62 19.77 0.36 -34.77
C ALA A 62 20.43 0.75 -33.44
N VAL A 63 19.63 0.83 -32.38
CA VAL A 63 20.13 1.11 -31.03
C VAL A 63 20.82 -0.14 -30.50
N THR A 64 22.14 -0.22 -30.69
CA THR A 64 22.98 -1.16 -29.98
C THR A 64 23.10 -0.71 -28.52
N ASP A 65 22.91 -1.64 -27.58
CA ASP A 65 23.06 -1.41 -26.13
C ASP A 65 22.00 -0.50 -25.47
N ALA A 66 20.75 -0.60 -25.91
CA ALA A 66 19.61 0.04 -25.22
C ALA A 66 19.18 -0.73 -23.96
N ALA A 67 18.78 0.03 -22.94
CA ALA A 67 18.12 -0.49 -21.76
C ALA A 67 16.83 -1.24 -22.10
N ASN A 68 16.47 -2.26 -21.31
CA ASN A 68 15.26 -3.06 -21.56
C ASN A 68 13.99 -2.20 -21.39
N PRO A 69 13.20 -1.95 -22.46
CA PRO A 69 12.03 -1.08 -22.38
C PRO A 69 10.85 -1.70 -21.62
N LEU A 70 10.77 -3.03 -21.56
CA LEU A 70 9.61 -3.73 -21.01
C LEU A 70 9.47 -3.51 -19.49
N PRO A 71 10.49 -3.78 -18.64
CA PRO A 71 10.45 -3.49 -17.21
C PRO A 71 10.22 -2.00 -16.91
N GLN A 72 10.76 -1.11 -17.76
CA GLN A 72 10.58 0.34 -17.59
C GLN A 72 9.12 0.76 -17.76
N ALA A 73 8.47 0.28 -18.82
CA ALA A 73 7.05 0.56 -19.05
C ALA A 73 6.17 -0.01 -17.93
N LEU A 74 6.45 -1.25 -17.48
CA LEU A 74 5.72 -1.87 -16.37
C LEU A 74 5.84 -1.08 -15.07
N VAL A 75 7.05 -0.62 -14.72
CA VAL A 75 7.27 0.17 -13.51
C VAL A 75 6.61 1.54 -13.61
N LEU A 76 6.60 2.20 -14.77
CA LEU A 76 5.90 3.47 -14.94
C LEU A 76 4.39 3.33 -14.66
N THR A 77 3.77 2.27 -15.16
CA THR A 77 2.36 1.96 -14.85
C THR A 77 2.15 1.65 -13.37
N ALA A 78 3.04 0.84 -12.78
CA ALA A 78 2.96 0.48 -11.36
C ALA A 78 3.10 1.71 -10.44
N ILE A 79 3.94 2.69 -10.78
CA ILE A 79 4.08 3.94 -10.02
C ILE A 79 2.75 4.71 -9.97
N VAL A 80 2.07 4.86 -11.11
CA VAL A 80 0.81 5.62 -11.17
C VAL A 80 -0.29 4.91 -10.37
N ILE A 81 -0.42 3.59 -10.52
CA ILE A 81 -1.40 2.79 -9.75
C ILE A 81 -1.08 2.86 -8.25
N GLY A 82 0.19 2.66 -7.89
CA GLY A 82 0.65 2.73 -6.50
C GLY A 82 0.39 4.10 -5.87
N PHE A 83 0.61 5.18 -6.62
CA PHE A 83 0.30 6.55 -6.15
C PHE A 83 -1.19 6.75 -5.92
N ALA A 84 -2.05 6.32 -6.85
CA ALA A 84 -3.50 6.42 -6.70
C ALA A 84 -3.99 5.65 -5.46
N LEU A 85 -3.51 4.42 -5.26
CA LEU A 85 -3.83 3.61 -4.10
C LEU A 85 -3.29 4.22 -2.80
N PHE A 86 -2.12 4.83 -2.82
CA PHE A 86 -1.53 5.51 -1.66
C PHE A 86 -2.35 6.73 -1.23
N VAL A 87 -2.75 7.57 -2.19
CA VAL A 87 -3.63 8.72 -1.92
C VAL A 87 -4.98 8.24 -1.39
N PHE A 88 -5.54 7.18 -1.97
CA PHE A 88 -6.78 6.58 -1.47
C PHE A 88 -6.62 6.06 -0.03
N ALA A 89 -5.54 5.34 0.27
CA ALA A 89 -5.26 4.87 1.62
C ALA A 89 -5.11 6.02 2.64
N LEU A 90 -4.49 7.13 2.25
CA LEU A 90 -4.42 8.34 3.07
C LEU A 90 -5.79 8.99 3.28
N ALA A 91 -6.65 9.01 2.27
CA ALA A 91 -8.01 9.53 2.38
C ALA A 91 -8.85 8.67 3.34
N VAL A 92 -8.73 7.33 3.25
CA VAL A 92 -9.35 6.40 4.19
C VAL A 92 -8.80 6.63 5.60
N LEU A 93 -7.49 6.72 5.77
CA LEU A 93 -6.87 6.99 7.07
C LEU A 93 -7.38 8.29 7.71
N LYS A 94 -7.47 9.37 6.92
CA LYS A 94 -8.03 10.65 7.37
C LYS A 94 -9.48 10.46 7.83
N ARG A 95 -10.30 9.79 7.02
CA ARG A 95 -11.71 9.56 7.33
C ARG A 95 -11.90 8.69 8.58
N THR A 96 -11.10 7.64 8.72
CA THR A 96 -11.10 6.78 9.91
C THR A 96 -10.75 7.58 11.17
N HIS A 97 -9.75 8.44 11.10
CA HIS A 97 -9.37 9.31 12.21
C HIS A 97 -10.46 10.34 12.57
N GLU A 98 -11.16 10.90 11.58
CA GLU A 98 -12.31 11.79 11.82
C GLU A 98 -13.48 11.07 12.52
N LEU A 99 -13.72 9.79 12.19
CA LEU A 99 -14.84 9.02 12.73
C LEU A 99 -14.56 8.44 14.12
N HIS A 100 -13.35 7.93 14.35
CA HIS A 100 -13.01 7.18 15.56
C HIS A 100 -12.13 7.99 16.54
N GLY A 101 -11.53 9.09 16.10
CA GLY A 101 -10.63 9.91 16.92
C GLY A 101 -9.31 9.21 17.32
N ASP A 102 -9.08 7.98 16.86
CA ASP A 102 -7.90 7.18 17.21
C ASP A 102 -7.12 6.75 15.95
N LYS A 103 -5.83 6.47 16.14
CA LYS A 103 -4.88 6.04 15.10
C LYS A 103 -4.33 4.62 15.36
N ASP A 104 -4.79 3.97 16.43
CA ASP A 104 -4.50 2.59 16.78
C ASP A 104 -5.45 1.65 16.04
N THR A 105 -4.88 0.71 15.28
CA THR A 105 -5.63 -0.28 14.49
C THR A 105 -6.56 -1.11 15.37
N ASP A 106 -6.12 -1.55 16.56
CA ASP A 106 -6.91 -2.44 17.42
C ASP A 106 -8.20 -1.75 17.91
N LYS A 107 -8.12 -0.46 18.22
CA LYS A 107 -9.26 0.30 18.73
C LYS A 107 -10.28 0.61 17.63
N VAL A 108 -9.81 0.86 16.41
CA VAL A 108 -10.68 1.06 15.25
C VAL A 108 -11.41 -0.23 14.86
N SER A 109 -10.77 -1.39 15.00
CA SER A 109 -11.44 -2.68 14.79
C SER A 109 -12.52 -2.94 15.84
N ALA A 110 -12.22 -2.67 17.12
CA ALA A 110 -13.14 -2.89 18.22
C ALA A 110 -14.45 -2.08 18.12
N SER A 111 -14.43 -0.87 17.57
CA SER A 111 -15.65 -0.07 17.36
C SER A 111 -16.60 -0.64 16.31
N THR A 112 -16.12 -1.53 15.44
CA THR A 112 -16.94 -2.21 14.42
C THR A 112 -17.57 -3.49 14.96
N GLU A 113 -17.04 -4.03 16.07
CA GLU A 113 -17.46 -5.29 16.70
C GLU A 113 -18.54 -5.10 17.78
N GLN A 114 -18.95 -3.86 18.07
CA GLN A 114 -19.97 -3.60 19.08
C GLN A 114 -21.32 -4.18 18.63
N PRO A 115 -21.92 -5.14 19.39
CA PRO A 115 -23.18 -5.75 19.02
C PRO A 115 -24.26 -4.67 18.83
N ALA A 116 -25.07 -4.81 17.78
CA ALA A 116 -26.18 -3.90 17.54
C ALA A 116 -27.04 -3.80 18.81
N PRO A 117 -27.49 -2.59 19.20
CA PRO A 117 -28.32 -2.43 20.39
C PRO A 117 -29.56 -3.30 20.24
N ASP A 118 -29.73 -4.27 21.15
CA ASP A 118 -30.90 -5.12 21.19
C ASP A 118 -32.12 -4.25 21.53
N HIS A 119 -33.00 -4.06 20.56
CA HIS A 119 -34.16 -3.18 20.68
C HIS A 119 -35.31 -3.82 21.48
N ASN A 120 -35.07 -4.93 22.18
CA ASN A 120 -36.12 -5.73 22.81
C ASN A 120 -36.26 -5.55 24.34
N GLU A 121 -35.53 -4.64 25.00
CA GLU A 121 -35.60 -4.49 26.47
C GLU A 121 -36.64 -3.48 26.99
N ASP A 122 -37.43 -2.81 26.12
CA ASP A 122 -38.33 -1.72 26.55
C ASP A 122 -39.81 -2.10 26.73
N HIS A 123 -40.16 -3.38 26.83
CA HIS A 123 -41.53 -3.80 27.19
C HIS A 123 -41.68 -4.05 28.69
N HIS A 124 -41.50 -3.00 29.49
CA HIS A 124 -42.10 -2.95 30.83
C HIS A 124 -43.57 -2.51 30.68
N GLU A 125 -44.48 -3.49 30.67
CA GLU A 125 -45.91 -3.26 30.87
C GLU A 125 -46.12 -2.46 32.16
N PRO A 126 -46.91 -1.36 32.14
CA PRO A 126 -47.27 -0.68 33.38
C PRO A 126 -48.32 -1.53 34.10
N GLU A 127 -47.89 -2.28 35.12
CA GLU A 127 -48.81 -2.96 36.03
C GLU A 127 -49.80 -1.95 36.63
N GLY A 128 -51.07 -2.35 36.58
CA GLY A 128 -52.23 -1.50 36.74
C GLY A 128 -52.29 -0.71 38.04
N ARG A 129 -52.71 0.55 37.90
CA ARG A 129 -53.33 1.31 38.97
C ARG A 129 -54.69 0.68 39.34
N ALA A 130 -54.86 0.31 40.60
CA ALA A 130 -56.14 0.19 41.28
C ALA A 130 -55.97 0.60 42.75
#